data_AF-A0A3G6JGE8-F1
#
_entry.id   AF-A0A3G6JGE8-F1
#
_cell.length_a   1.000
_cell.length_b   1.000
_cell.length_c   1.000
_cell.angle_alpha   90.00
_cell.angle_beta   90.00
_cell.angle_gamma   90.00
#
_symmetry.space_group_name_H-M   'P 1'
#
loop_
_entity.id
_entity.type
_entity.pdbx_description
1 polymer ?
#
loop_
_entity_poly.entity_id
_entity_poly.type
_entity_poly.pdbx_seq_one_letter_code
_entity_poly.pdbx_strand_id
1 'polypeptide(L)' 'MDAMTRRNVTQSELADLIHVSKATFSRKINRKGGQDFYYSEAYAISKKLGISIADFY' A
#
# COMPACT_ATOMS: atom_id res chain seq x y z
N MET A 1 -8.76 -1.30 5.50
CA MET A 1 -7.86 -1.88 6.52
C MET A 1 -7.92 -3.42 6.56
N ASP A 2 -8.98 -4.06 6.07
CA ASP A 2 -9.13 -5.53 6.09
C ASP A 2 -8.10 -6.37 5.31
N ALA A 3 -7.58 -5.87 4.18
CA ALA A 3 -6.68 -6.65 3.32
C ALA A 3 -5.32 -6.98 3.97
N MET A 4 -4.77 -6.07 4.78
CA MET A 4 -3.51 -6.28 5.52
C MET A 4 -3.70 -7.27 6.67
N THR A 5 -4.78 -7.14 7.43
CA THR A 5 -5.10 -8.01 8.57
C THR A 5 -5.34 -9.45 8.13
N ARG A 6 -6.03 -9.66 7.00
CA ARG A 6 -6.27 -11.01 6.45
C ARG A 6 -5.01 -11.71 5.93
N ARG A 7 -3.99 -10.95 5.54
CA ARG A 7 -2.74 -11.48 4.96
C ARG A 7 -1.58 -11.52 5.98
N ASN A 8 -1.81 -11.06 7.21
CA ASN A 8 -0.80 -10.90 8.25
C ASN A 8 0.42 -10.08 7.77
N VAL A 9 0.18 -9.05 6.94
CA VAL A 9 1.23 -8.19 6.40
C VAL A 9 1.19 -6.84 7.11
N THR A 10 2.36 -6.37 7.52
CA THR A 10 2.53 -5.08 8.18
C THR A 10 2.67 -3.92 7.19
N GLN A 11 2.33 -2.71 7.62
CA GLN A 11 2.58 -1.50 6.82
C GLN A 11 4.08 -1.29 6.52
N SER A 12 4.97 -1.73 7.43
CA SER A 12 6.41 -1.63 7.21
C SER A 12 6.85 -2.48 6.02
N GLU A 13 6.40 -3.73 5.95
CA GLU A 13 6.75 -4.62 4.83
C GLU A 13 6.24 -4.11 3.48
N LEU A 14 5.05 -3.50 3.45
CA LEU A 14 4.52 -2.89 2.23
C LEU A 14 5.24 -1.59 1.86
N ALA A 15 5.73 -0.84 2.85
CA ALA A 15 6.56 0.34 2.61
C ALA A 15 7.92 -0.06 2.02
N ASP A 16 8.55 -1.10 2.58
CA ASP A 16 9.80 -1.66 2.09
C ASP A 16 9.66 -2.20 0.66
N LEU A 17 8.54 -2.86 0.36
CA LEU A 17 8.21 -3.39 -0.98
C LEU A 17 8.24 -2.32 -2.08
N ILE A 18 7.83 -1.10 -1.75
CA ILE A 18 7.80 0.02 -2.70
C ILE A 18 8.94 1.02 -2.45
N HIS A 19 9.92 0.66 -1.62
CA HIS A 19 11.08 1.48 -1.29
C HIS A 19 10.74 2.87 -0.71
N VAL A 20 9.69 2.96 0.10
CA VAL A 20 9.34 4.19 0.82
C VAL A 20 9.40 3.98 2.33
N SER A 21 9.53 5.08 3.08
CA SER A 21 9.43 4.99 4.54
C SER A 21 8.01 4.66 4.99
N LYS A 22 7.87 3.96 6.13
CA LYS A 22 6.57 3.68 6.76
C LYS A 22 5.70 4.94 6.93
N ALA A 23 6.31 6.07 7.26
CA ALA A 23 5.61 7.35 7.38
C ALA A 23 5.03 7.81 6.03
N THR A 24 5.78 7.65 4.94
CA THR A 24 5.32 7.96 3.56
C THR A 24 4.21 7.02 3.13
N PHE A 25 4.37 5.72 3.39
CA PHE A 25 3.34 4.72 3.12
C PHE A 25 2.04 5.02 3.88
N SER A 26 2.15 5.38 5.17
CA SER A 26 1.00 5.77 5.98
C SER A 26 0.31 7.04 5.45
N ARG A 27 1.07 8.03 4.96
CA ARG A 27 0.47 9.20 4.29
C ARG A 27 -0.25 8.82 2.99
N LYS A 28 0.33 7.93 2.18
CA LYS A 28 -0.28 7.40 0.95
C LYS A 28 -1.59 6.66 1.22
N ILE A 29 -1.63 5.80 2.25
CA ILE A 29 -2.84 5.10 2.67
C ILE A 29 -3.90 6.06 3.20
N ASN A 30 -3.49 7.02 4.05
CA ASN A 30 -4.44 7.85 4.78
C ASN A 30 -5.00 9.02 3.97
N ARG A 31 -4.63 9.18 2.69
CA ARG A 31 -5.12 10.14 1.67
C ARG A 31 -5.34 11.61 2.10
N LYS A 32 -5.06 12.00 3.36
CA LYS A 32 -5.16 13.38 3.86
C LYS A 32 -3.95 14.17 3.38
N GLY A 33 -4.11 14.84 2.24
CA GLY A 33 -3.21 15.91 1.83
C GLY A 33 -2.01 15.53 0.97
N GLY A 34 -2.12 14.49 0.12
CA GLY A 34 -1.42 14.56 -1.18
C GLY A 34 -0.24 13.63 -1.41
N GLN A 35 -0.48 12.32 -1.43
CA GLN A 35 0.38 11.43 -2.21
C GLN A 35 -0.39 10.17 -2.57
N ASP A 36 -0.75 10.02 -3.85
CA ASP A 36 -1.31 8.77 -4.34
C ASP A 36 -0.20 7.73 -4.52
N PHE A 37 -0.60 6.46 -4.57
CA PHE A 37 0.28 5.41 -5.06
C PHE A 37 0.47 5.57 -6.55
N TYR A 38 1.72 5.52 -7.02
CA TYR A 38 1.99 5.32 -8.43
C TYR A 38 1.45 3.97 -8.87
N TYR A 39 1.09 3.83 -10.15
CA TYR A 39 0.57 2.57 -10.69
C TYR A 39 1.49 1.38 -10.37
N SER A 40 2.81 1.55 -10.48
CA SER A 40 3.81 0.52 -10.15
C SER A 40 3.78 0.12 -8.68
N GLU A 41 3.60 1.09 -7.77
CA GLU A 41 3.49 0.84 -6.32
C GLU A 41 2.18 0.09 -6.01
N ALA A 42 1.05 0.57 -6.54
CA ALA A 42 -0.25 -0.06 -6.39
C ALA A 42 -0.26 -1.49 -6.99
N TYR A 43 0.41 -1.70 -8.12
CA TYR A 43 0.58 -3.02 -8.72
C TYR A 43 1.41 -3.96 -7.84
N ALA A 44 2.53 -3.49 -7.28
CA ALA A 44 3.36 -4.30 -6.37
C ALA A 44 2.59 -4.68 -5.11
N ILE A 45 1.87 -3.73 -4.50
CA ILE A 45 1.09 -3.98 -3.28
C ILE A 45 -0.11 -4.88 -3.58
N SER A 46 -0.83 -4.67 -4.69
CA SER A 46 -1.96 -5.53 -5.09
C SER A 46 -1.53 -6.97 -5.35
N LYS A 47 -0.38 -7.20 -6.02
CA LYS A 47 0.25 -8.52 -6.15
C LYS A 47 0.56 -9.15 -4.80
N LYS A 48 1.15 -8.40 -3.88
CA LYS A 48 1.53 -8.89 -2.54
C LYS A 48 0.32 -9.22 -1.67
N LEU A 49 -0.74 -8.41 -1.73
CA LEU A 49 -1.97 -8.59 -0.98
C LEU A 49 -2.98 -9.52 -1.69
N GLY A 50 -2.72 -9.87 -2.96
CA GLY A 50 -3.63 -10.62 -3.81
C GLY A 50 -5.02 -9.99 -3.89
N ILE A 51 -5.07 -8.67 -4.03
CA ILE A 51 -6.29 -7.87 -4.20
C ILE A 51 -6.31 -7.26 -5.60
N SER A 52 -7.46 -6.73 -6.02
CA SER A 52 -7.53 -6.04 -7.30
C SER A 52 -6.77 -4.73 -7.22
N ILE A 53 -6.03 -4.36 -8.27
CA ILE A 53 -5.44 -3.02 -8.36
C ILE A 53 -6.52 -1.93 -8.40
N ALA A 54 -7.73 -2.27 -8.84
CA ALA A 54 -8.89 -1.37 -8.79
C ALA A 54 -9.26 -0.97 -7.36
N ASP A 55 -8.91 -1.78 -6.35
CA ASP A 55 -9.18 -1.47 -4.94
C ASP A 55 -8.30 -0.31 -4.42
N PHE A 56 -7.30 0.13 -5.20
CA PHE A 56 -6.46 1.30 -4.90
C PHE A 56 -7.00 2.63 -5.44
N TYR A 57 -7.90 2.59 -6.43
CA TYR A 57 -8.40 3.78 -7.11
C TYR A 57 -9.83 4.09 -6.64
#